data_AF-A0A438GWZ3-F1
#
_entry.id   AF-A0A438GWZ3-F1
#
_cell.length_a   1.000
_cell.length_b   1.000
_cell.length_c   1.000
_cell.angle_alpha   90.00
_cell.angle_beta   90.00
_cell.angle_gamma   90.00
#
_symmetry.space_group_name_H-M   'P 1'
#
loop_
_entity.id
_entity.type
_entity.pdbx_description
1 polymer ?
#
loop_
_entity_poly.entity_id
_entity_poly.type
_entity_poly.pdbx_seq_one_letter_code
_entity_poly.pdbx_strand_id
1 'polypeptide(L)'
;MENRGRKKRRLQRTKSNREWCSSSLDANTIFALMLAAICNSNEPYSESVIKRCLNSLYLSLIPNSQNAAFGLHQTLPIPILSLLPILLNSKCDEIVSRSTEIAGAASIFSFEMNEQIALDGEIVKGLILAVGASNKMVSVAACNAVLDLSTTSIGRERLLEFSALEHLMGWVSGGEWYSVMGEFPHLFVVDKKV
;
A
#
# COMPACT_ATOMS: atom_id res chain seq x y z
N MET A 1 28.23 -5.81 60.81
CA MET A 1 28.21 -5.49 59.36
C MET A 1 27.27 -6.46 58.67
N GLU A 2 26.24 -5.86 58.10
CA GLU A 2 25.14 -6.40 57.30
C GLU A 2 25.70 -7.17 56.07
N ASN A 3 25.13 -8.29 55.60
CA ASN A 3 23.92 -8.25 54.79
C ASN A 3 23.18 -9.60 54.67
N ARG A 4 21.85 -9.51 54.69
CA ARG A 4 20.86 -10.59 54.62
C ARG A 4 20.49 -10.89 53.17
N GLY A 5 20.19 -12.15 52.86
CA GLY A 5 19.81 -12.58 51.51
C GLY A 5 18.39 -12.20 51.06
N ARG A 6 18.10 -12.37 49.76
CA ARG A 6 16.79 -12.82 49.24
C ARG A 6 16.80 -13.16 47.76
N LYS A 7 16.05 -14.23 47.44
CA LYS A 7 15.77 -14.86 46.15
C LYS A 7 15.00 -13.96 45.16
N LYS A 8 15.24 -14.26 43.87
CA LYS A 8 14.32 -14.26 42.71
C LYS A 8 13.54 -12.97 42.38
N ARG A 9 13.72 -12.50 41.13
CA ARG A 9 12.61 -12.36 40.16
C ARG A 9 13.15 -12.29 38.74
N ARG A 10 12.87 -13.37 37.98
CA ARG A 10 12.85 -13.37 36.52
C ARG A 10 12.00 -12.18 36.07
N LEU A 11 12.61 -11.19 35.43
CA LEU A 11 11.88 -10.40 34.44
C LEU A 11 12.18 -11.03 33.09
N GLN A 12 11.49 -12.14 32.83
CA GLN A 12 11.14 -12.50 31.47
C GLN A 12 10.35 -11.30 30.93
N ARG A 13 11.04 -10.37 30.25
CA ARG A 13 10.38 -9.62 29.19
C ARG A 13 9.81 -10.71 28.31
N THR A 14 8.50 -10.85 28.34
CA THR A 14 7.73 -11.60 27.36
C THR A 14 8.10 -10.98 26.01
N LYS A 15 9.18 -11.51 25.44
CA LYS A 15 9.47 -11.53 24.02
C LYS A 15 8.39 -12.44 23.42
N SER A 16 7.13 -12.04 23.57
CA SER A 16 6.03 -12.51 22.75
C SER A 16 6.05 -11.70 21.45
N ASN A 17 7.25 -11.56 20.89
CA ASN A 17 7.38 -11.62 19.46
C ASN A 17 7.10 -13.10 19.21
N ARG A 18 5.81 -13.47 19.08
CA ARG A 18 5.49 -14.75 18.46
C ARG A 18 6.28 -14.69 17.17
N GLU A 19 7.32 -15.50 17.08
CA GLU A 19 7.98 -15.85 15.83
C GLU A 19 6.86 -16.33 14.92
N TRP A 20 6.28 -15.38 14.18
CA TRP A 20 5.65 -15.70 12.94
C TRP A 20 6.84 -16.08 12.09
N CYS A 21 7.10 -17.38 12.09
CA CYS A 21 8.12 -18.02 11.31
C CYS A 21 8.23 -17.31 9.98
N SER A 22 9.48 -17.09 9.58
CA SER A 22 9.91 -16.69 8.24
C SER A 22 9.49 -17.69 7.13
N SER A 23 8.45 -18.49 7.36
CA SER A 23 7.70 -19.20 6.34
C SER A 23 6.83 -18.17 5.62
N SER A 24 7.12 -17.96 4.35
CA SER A 24 6.27 -17.17 3.43
C SER A 24 4.80 -17.57 3.62
N LEU A 25 3.98 -16.65 4.12
CA LEU A 25 2.52 -16.81 4.11
C LEU A 25 2.09 -16.93 2.65
N ASP A 26 1.16 -17.81 2.29
CA ASP A 26 0.62 -17.82 0.93
C ASP A 26 -0.48 -16.75 0.76
N ALA A 27 -0.91 -16.52 -0.48
CA ALA A 27 -1.89 -15.48 -0.81
C ALA A 27 -3.24 -15.68 -0.12
N ASN A 28 -3.69 -16.93 0.05
CA ASN A 28 -4.98 -17.21 0.69
C ASN A 28 -4.90 -16.93 2.18
N THR A 29 -3.76 -17.27 2.81
CA THR A 29 -3.55 -16.92 4.22
C THR A 29 -3.48 -15.41 4.42
N ILE A 30 -2.81 -14.67 3.53
CA ILE A 30 -2.80 -13.20 3.56
C ILE A 30 -4.22 -12.64 3.42
N PHE A 31 -4.98 -13.11 2.43
CA PHE A 31 -6.37 -12.69 2.23
C PHE A 31 -7.24 -12.95 3.46
N ALA A 32 -7.21 -14.18 4.00
CA ALA A 32 -8.01 -14.56 5.14
C ALA A 32 -7.68 -13.74 6.39
N LEU A 33 -6.40 -13.46 6.64
CA LEU A 33 -5.96 -12.64 7.76
C LEU A 33 -6.39 -11.18 7.60
N MET A 34 -6.25 -10.60 6.40
CA MET A 34 -6.71 -9.23 6.14
C MET A 34 -8.22 -9.12 6.26
N LEU A 35 -8.98 -10.03 5.67
CA LEU A 35 -10.43 -10.05 5.75
C LEU A 35 -10.90 -10.18 7.21
N ALA A 36 -10.33 -11.10 7.97
CA ALA A 36 -10.64 -11.26 9.39
C ALA A 36 -10.35 -9.99 10.19
N ALA A 37 -9.22 -9.33 9.93
CA ALA A 37 -8.86 -8.09 10.60
C ALA A 37 -9.80 -6.92 10.20
N ILE A 38 -10.20 -6.82 8.93
CA ILE A 38 -11.19 -5.84 8.45
C ILE A 38 -12.53 -6.05 9.17
N CYS A 39 -13.01 -7.29 9.26
CA CYS A 39 -14.25 -7.62 9.97
C CYS A 39 -14.19 -7.35 11.47
N ASN A 40 -13.00 -7.36 12.06
CA ASN A 40 -12.75 -7.09 13.48
C ASN A 40 -12.05 -5.74 13.70
N SER A 41 -12.37 -4.72 12.90
CA SER A 41 -11.70 -3.41 12.92
C SER A 41 -11.76 -2.66 14.26
N ASN A 42 -12.67 -3.04 15.16
CA ASN A 42 -12.76 -2.48 16.51
C ASN A 42 -11.67 -3.00 17.47
N GLU A 43 -10.96 -4.06 17.08
CA GLU A 43 -9.91 -4.65 17.89
C GLU A 43 -8.55 -3.97 17.67
N PRO A 44 -7.79 -3.66 18.73
CA PRO A 44 -6.56 -2.89 18.63
C PRO A 44 -5.45 -3.60 17.85
N TYR A 45 -5.54 -4.92 17.67
CA TYR A 45 -4.56 -5.68 16.90
C TYR A 45 -4.86 -5.73 15.40
N SER A 46 -6.08 -5.42 14.97
CA SER A 46 -6.52 -5.60 13.58
C SER A 46 -5.73 -4.74 12.60
N GLU A 47 -5.50 -3.46 12.91
CA GLU A 47 -4.67 -2.59 12.07
C GLU A 47 -3.24 -3.13 11.91
N SER A 48 -2.64 -3.65 12.99
CA SER A 48 -1.28 -4.20 12.94
C SER A 48 -1.19 -5.45 12.05
N VAL A 49 -2.25 -6.27 12.03
CA VAL A 49 -2.35 -7.43 11.15
C VAL A 49 -2.47 -6.98 9.70
N ILE A 50 -3.35 -6.01 9.40
CA ILE A 50 -3.52 -5.47 8.05
C ILE A 50 -2.21 -4.88 7.54
N LYS A 51 -1.57 -3.99 8.30
CA LYS A 51 -0.28 -3.37 7.93
C LYS A 51 0.79 -4.41 7.61
N ARG A 52 0.89 -5.45 8.43
CA ARG A 52 1.86 -6.53 8.22
C ARG A 52 1.55 -7.35 6.97
N CYS A 53 0.29 -7.69 6.73
CA CYS A 53 -0.14 -8.40 5.53
C CYS A 53 0.14 -7.57 4.26
N LEU A 54 -0.15 -6.27 4.28
CA LEU A 54 0.14 -5.37 3.16
C LEU A 54 1.64 -5.23 2.89
N ASN A 55 2.46 -5.07 3.94
CA ASN A 55 3.91 -5.03 3.78
C ASN A 55 4.45 -6.34 3.18
N SER A 56 3.95 -7.49 3.65
CA SER A 56 4.34 -8.78 3.09
C SER A 56 3.94 -8.90 1.62
N LEU A 57 2.74 -8.46 1.26
CA LEU A 57 2.22 -8.50 -0.11
C LEU A 57 3.02 -7.59 -1.03
N TYR A 58 3.27 -6.35 -0.62
CA TYR A 58 4.03 -5.38 -1.40
C TYR A 58 5.45 -5.88 -1.70
N LEU A 59 6.14 -6.44 -0.71
CA LEU A 59 7.47 -7.03 -0.90
C LEU A 59 7.48 -8.22 -1.87
N SER A 60 6.36 -8.93 -2.00
CA SER A 60 6.20 -10.02 -2.98
C SER A 60 5.97 -9.52 -4.40
N LEU A 61 5.50 -8.28 -4.58
CA LEU A 61 5.29 -7.66 -5.88
C LEU A 61 6.56 -7.01 -6.46
N ILE A 62 7.58 -6.75 -5.63
CA ILE A 62 8.83 -6.10 -6.07
C ILE A 62 9.73 -7.12 -6.80
N PRO A 63 10.09 -6.90 -8.09
CA PRO A 63 10.78 -7.89 -8.94
C PRO A 63 12.20 -8.34 -8.54
N ASN A 64 12.78 -7.86 -7.43
CA ASN A 64 14.16 -8.19 -7.01
C ASN A 64 14.27 -8.70 -5.56
N SER A 65 13.15 -9.03 -4.93
CA SER A 65 13.16 -9.60 -3.59
C SER A 65 13.61 -11.05 -3.65
N GLN A 66 14.69 -11.40 -2.93
CA GLN A 66 15.15 -12.79 -2.73
C GLN A 66 14.08 -13.69 -2.07
N ASN A 67 12.91 -13.12 -1.70
CA ASN A 67 11.72 -13.78 -1.23
C ASN A 67 10.68 -14.06 -2.34
N ALA A 68 11.10 -14.19 -3.60
CA ALA A 68 10.29 -14.67 -4.74
C ALA A 68 9.77 -16.13 -4.58
N ALA A 69 9.65 -16.61 -3.33
CA ALA A 69 8.99 -17.86 -2.94
C ALA A 69 7.46 -17.73 -2.88
N PHE A 70 6.91 -16.56 -3.22
CA PHE A 70 5.51 -16.50 -3.61
C PHE A 70 5.36 -17.03 -5.02
N GLY A 71 4.75 -18.20 -5.15
CA GLY A 71 4.06 -18.60 -6.38
C GLY A 71 2.87 -17.71 -6.72
N LEU A 72 2.93 -16.39 -6.44
CA LEU A 72 2.05 -15.42 -7.08
C LEU A 72 2.42 -15.50 -8.55
N HIS A 73 1.61 -16.23 -9.29
CA HIS A 73 1.73 -16.40 -10.72
C HIS A 73 1.46 -15.04 -11.37
N GLN A 74 2.48 -14.18 -11.43
CA GLN A 74 2.53 -12.96 -12.24
C GLN A 74 1.31 -12.00 -12.14
N THR A 75 0.53 -12.05 -11.05
CA THR A 75 -0.72 -11.30 -10.89
C THR A 75 -1.07 -11.17 -9.42
N LEU A 76 -1.65 -10.04 -9.02
CA LEU A 76 -2.29 -9.91 -7.72
C LEU A 76 -3.53 -10.81 -7.68
N PRO A 77 -3.67 -11.72 -6.71
CA PRO A 77 -4.84 -12.60 -6.61
C PRO A 77 -6.14 -11.80 -6.49
N ILE A 78 -7.18 -12.19 -7.24
CA ILE A 78 -8.50 -11.54 -7.23
C ILE A 78 -9.07 -11.34 -5.82
N PRO A 79 -8.96 -12.30 -4.87
CA PRO A 79 -9.44 -12.07 -3.51
C PRO A 79 -8.71 -10.93 -2.80
N ILE A 80 -7.43 -10.70 -3.10
CA ILE A 80 -6.68 -9.59 -2.52
C ILE A 80 -7.09 -8.28 -3.20
N LEU A 81 -7.28 -8.29 -4.52
CA LEU A 81 -7.76 -7.14 -5.27
C LEU A 81 -9.11 -6.64 -4.73
N SER A 82 -10.03 -7.54 -4.40
CA SER A 82 -11.36 -7.19 -3.87
C SER A 82 -11.34 -6.53 -2.49
N LEU A 83 -10.22 -6.57 -1.77
CA LEU A 83 -10.04 -5.86 -0.50
C LEU A 83 -9.55 -4.41 -0.70
N LEU A 84 -8.96 -4.07 -1.85
CA LEU A 84 -8.40 -2.75 -2.09
C LEU A 84 -9.40 -1.60 -1.91
N PRO A 85 -10.66 -1.66 -2.40
CA PRO A 85 -11.63 -0.59 -2.16
C PRO A 85 -11.83 -0.27 -0.67
N ILE A 86 -11.85 -1.30 0.18
CA ILE A 86 -12.03 -1.15 1.62
C ILE A 86 -10.77 -0.54 2.25
N LEU A 87 -9.60 -1.00 1.83
CA LEU A 87 -8.32 -0.57 2.38
C LEU A 87 -7.95 0.87 1.97
N LEU A 88 -8.28 1.27 0.74
CA LEU A 88 -8.08 2.64 0.25
C LEU A 88 -8.97 3.65 0.98
N ASN A 89 -10.10 3.22 1.54
CA ASN A 89 -11.00 4.04 2.36
C ASN A 89 -10.74 3.89 3.87
N SER A 90 -9.60 3.33 4.26
CA SER A 90 -9.22 3.20 5.67
C SER A 90 -8.99 4.57 6.33
N LYS A 91 -9.25 4.65 7.65
CA LYS A 91 -8.91 5.82 8.47
C LYS A 91 -7.41 5.90 8.81
N CYS A 92 -6.65 4.86 8.47
CA CYS A 92 -5.23 4.77 8.78
C CYS A 92 -4.40 5.07 7.52
N ASP A 93 -3.72 6.22 7.51
CA ASP A 93 -2.90 6.68 6.39
C ASP A 93 -1.85 5.66 5.93
N GLU A 94 -1.23 4.92 6.86
CA GLU A 94 -0.26 3.86 6.52
C GLU A 94 -0.90 2.71 5.73
N ILE A 95 -2.17 2.37 6.04
CA ILE A 95 -2.92 1.34 5.31
C ILE A 95 -3.26 1.87 3.92
N VAL A 96 -3.77 3.10 3.84
CA VAL A 96 -4.12 3.74 2.55
C VAL A 96 -2.89 3.84 1.65
N SER A 97 -1.79 4.39 2.16
CA SER A 97 -0.53 4.54 1.41
C SER A 97 -0.01 3.20 0.91
N ARG A 98 0.07 2.17 1.76
CA ARG A 98 0.55 0.86 1.30
C ARG A 98 -0.40 0.22 0.28
N SER A 99 -1.71 0.39 0.42
CA SER A 99 -2.69 -0.08 -0.55
C SER A 99 -2.58 0.66 -1.89
N THR A 100 -2.31 1.97 -1.89
CA THR A 100 -2.04 2.73 -3.13
C THR A 100 -0.77 2.23 -3.81
N GLU A 101 0.32 1.97 -3.07
CA GLU A 101 1.56 1.42 -3.63
C GLU A 101 1.35 0.03 -4.23
N ILE A 102 0.57 -0.84 -3.58
CA ILE A 102 0.21 -2.16 -4.11
C ILE A 102 -0.58 -2.02 -5.41
N ALA A 103 -1.56 -1.11 -5.48
CA ALA A 103 -2.33 -0.87 -6.70
C ALA A 103 -1.45 -0.36 -7.85
N GLY A 104 -0.54 0.58 -7.58
CA GLY A 104 0.42 1.07 -8.58
C GLY A 104 1.37 -0.03 -9.06
N ALA A 105 2.00 -0.75 -8.11
CA ALA A 105 2.89 -1.86 -8.42
C ALA A 105 2.20 -2.98 -9.22
N ALA A 106 0.95 -3.30 -8.89
CA ALA A 106 0.15 -4.27 -9.64
C ALA A 106 -0.19 -3.74 -11.05
N SER A 107 -0.46 -2.44 -11.20
CA SER A 107 -0.78 -1.79 -12.48
C SER A 107 0.40 -1.79 -13.47
N ILE A 108 1.64 -1.75 -12.99
CA ILE A 108 2.83 -1.87 -13.86
C ILE A 108 3.24 -3.33 -14.11
N PHE A 109 2.76 -4.25 -13.29
CA PHE A 109 3.19 -5.65 -13.33
C PHE A 109 2.74 -6.34 -14.64
N SER A 110 1.50 -6.12 -15.06
CA SER A 110 0.97 -6.62 -16.33
C SER A 110 -0.17 -5.77 -16.87
N PHE A 111 -0.37 -5.82 -18.19
CA PHE A 111 -1.49 -5.12 -18.84
C PHE A 111 -2.85 -5.61 -18.33
N GLU A 112 -3.01 -6.92 -18.14
CA GLU A 112 -4.24 -7.52 -17.59
C GLU A 112 -4.54 -7.01 -16.18
N MET A 113 -3.52 -6.89 -15.32
CA MET A 113 -3.72 -6.40 -13.96
C MET A 113 -4.06 -4.91 -13.92
N ASN A 114 -3.41 -4.11 -14.77
CA ASN A 114 -3.77 -2.71 -14.95
C ASN A 114 -5.25 -2.56 -15.34
N GLU A 115 -5.72 -3.36 -16.32
CA GLU A 115 -7.10 -3.34 -16.77
C GLU A 115 -8.07 -3.78 -15.66
N GLN A 116 -7.76 -4.82 -14.90
CA GLN A 116 -8.58 -5.24 -13.76
C GLN A 116 -8.73 -4.12 -12.72
N ILE A 117 -7.63 -3.41 -12.41
CA ILE A 117 -7.64 -2.26 -11.48
C ILE A 117 -8.45 -1.10 -12.06
N ALA A 118 -8.27 -0.77 -13.34
CA ALA A 118 -8.97 0.33 -14.00
C ALA A 118 -10.48 0.10 -14.11
N LEU A 119 -10.89 -1.15 -14.34
CA LEU A 119 -12.31 -1.53 -14.45
C LEU A 119 -13.03 -1.49 -13.09
N ASP A 120 -12.31 -1.71 -11.98
CA ASP A 120 -12.86 -1.52 -10.65
C ASP A 120 -12.96 -0.02 -10.30
N GLY A 121 -14.14 0.55 -10.51
CA GLY A 121 -14.38 1.97 -10.29
C GLY A 121 -14.19 2.43 -8.83
N GLU A 122 -14.34 1.54 -7.85
CA GLU A 122 -14.14 1.91 -6.44
C GLU A 122 -12.65 1.98 -6.09
N ILE A 123 -11.82 1.13 -6.71
CA ILE A 123 -10.37 1.28 -6.64
C ILE A 123 -9.96 2.62 -7.27
N VAL A 124 -10.41 2.91 -8.50
CA VAL A 124 -10.01 4.14 -9.20
C VAL A 124 -10.42 5.40 -8.43
N LYS A 125 -11.66 5.47 -7.93
CA LYS A 125 -12.10 6.58 -7.08
C LYS A 125 -11.27 6.68 -5.81
N GLY A 126 -10.97 5.56 -5.15
CA GLY A 126 -10.12 5.53 -3.96
C GLY A 126 -8.73 6.11 -4.22
N LEU A 127 -8.11 5.76 -5.35
CA LEU A 127 -6.82 6.34 -5.77
C LEU A 127 -6.92 7.85 -6.00
N ILE A 128 -7.96 8.31 -6.71
CA ILE A 128 -8.16 9.73 -7.01
C ILE A 128 -8.40 10.55 -5.73
N LEU A 129 -9.21 10.04 -4.80
CA LEU A 129 -9.43 10.69 -3.51
C LEU A 129 -8.12 10.76 -2.69
N ALA A 130 -7.31 9.71 -2.72
CA ALA A 130 -6.03 9.65 -2.03
C ALA A 130 -4.99 10.66 -2.56
N VAL A 131 -5.07 11.07 -3.84
CA VAL A 131 -4.25 12.16 -4.39
C VAL A 131 -4.46 13.46 -3.61
N GLY A 132 -5.70 13.74 -3.20
CA GLY A 132 -6.06 14.92 -2.41
C GLY A 132 -5.83 14.77 -0.90
N ALA A 133 -5.15 13.71 -0.44
CA ALA A 133 -4.90 13.51 0.98
C ALA A 133 -3.91 14.56 1.53
N SER A 134 -4.20 15.09 2.72
CA SER A 134 -3.29 16.00 3.43
C SER A 134 -1.99 15.33 3.88
N ASN A 135 -2.00 14.01 4.04
CA ASN A 135 -0.81 13.24 4.33
C ASN A 135 0.02 13.06 3.04
N LYS A 136 1.19 13.71 3.01
CA LYS A 136 2.15 13.66 1.88
C LYS A 136 2.53 12.23 1.45
N MET A 137 2.62 11.29 2.37
CA MET A 137 2.96 9.89 2.04
C MET A 137 1.82 9.23 1.25
N VAL A 138 0.58 9.49 1.63
CA VAL A 138 -0.61 8.98 0.94
C VAL A 138 -0.74 9.62 -0.43
N SER A 139 -0.63 10.96 -0.52
CA SER A 139 -0.80 11.67 -1.79
C SER A 139 0.30 11.34 -2.80
N VAL A 140 1.56 11.23 -2.38
CA VAL A 140 2.66 10.81 -3.28
C VAL A 140 2.45 9.38 -3.77
N ALA A 141 2.09 8.45 -2.88
CA ALA A 141 1.83 7.07 -3.27
C ALA A 141 0.63 6.95 -4.23
N ALA A 142 -0.42 7.72 -4.00
CA ALA A 142 -1.58 7.81 -4.87
C ALA A 142 -1.24 8.40 -6.24
N CYS A 143 -0.45 9.49 -6.30
CA CYS A 143 0.04 10.06 -7.56
C CYS A 143 0.83 9.03 -8.37
N ASN A 144 1.73 8.28 -7.73
CA ASN A 144 2.48 7.22 -8.40
C ASN A 144 1.53 6.13 -8.92
N ALA A 145 0.56 5.69 -8.12
CA ALA A 145 -0.42 4.69 -8.54
C ALA A 145 -1.28 5.17 -9.72
N VAL A 146 -1.69 6.44 -9.74
CA VAL A 146 -2.43 7.05 -10.87
C VAL A 146 -1.56 7.11 -12.12
N LEU A 147 -0.27 7.46 -12.00
CA LEU A 147 0.67 7.45 -13.11
C LEU A 147 0.86 6.04 -13.66
N ASP A 148 1.06 5.05 -12.77
CA ASP A 148 1.19 3.64 -13.12
C ASP A 148 -0.05 3.11 -13.84
N LEU A 149 -1.24 3.46 -13.36
CA LEU A 149 -2.50 3.10 -13.98
C LEU A 149 -2.65 3.72 -15.38
N SER A 150 -2.21 4.97 -15.56
CA SER A 150 -2.30 5.72 -16.82
C SER A 150 -1.44 5.19 -17.98
N THR A 151 -0.61 4.18 -17.72
CA THR A 151 0.23 3.53 -18.74
C THR A 151 -0.60 2.84 -19.84
N THR A 152 -1.84 2.43 -19.56
CA THR A 152 -2.75 1.82 -20.53
C THR A 152 -3.85 2.77 -21.01
N SER A 153 -4.45 2.49 -22.18
CA SER A 153 -5.58 3.29 -22.68
C SER A 153 -6.81 3.18 -21.78
N ILE A 154 -7.10 1.97 -21.28
CA ILE A 154 -8.23 1.72 -20.38
C ILE A 154 -8.02 2.47 -19.07
N GLY A 155 -6.82 2.42 -18.49
CA GLY A 155 -6.48 3.19 -17.30
C GLY A 155 -6.71 4.70 -17.49
N ARG A 156 -6.26 5.27 -18.62
CA ARG A 156 -6.51 6.69 -18.93
C ARG A 156 -7.99 7.02 -19.09
N GLU A 157 -8.74 6.20 -19.82
CA GLU A 157 -10.19 6.39 -20.02
C GLU A 157 -10.93 6.39 -18.67
N ARG A 158 -10.65 5.40 -17.82
CA ARG A 158 -11.28 5.28 -16.50
C ARG A 158 -10.89 6.43 -15.56
N LEU A 159 -9.63 6.87 -15.59
CA LEU A 159 -9.20 8.06 -14.84
C LEU A 159 -9.92 9.34 -15.29
N LEU A 160 -10.13 9.51 -16.60
CA LEU A 160 -10.89 10.64 -17.14
C LEU A 160 -12.37 10.58 -16.75
N GLU A 161 -12.99 9.41 -16.83
CA GLU A 161 -14.38 9.20 -16.43
C GLU A 161 -14.64 9.55 -14.96
N PHE A 162 -13.65 9.35 -14.08
CA PHE A 162 -13.74 9.68 -12.66
C PHE A 162 -13.13 11.04 -12.29
N SER A 163 -12.90 11.93 -13.26
CA SER A 163 -12.42 13.29 -13.03
C SER A 163 -11.07 13.35 -12.29
N ALA A 164 -10.14 12.46 -12.62
CA ALA A 164 -8.80 12.45 -12.02
C ALA A 164 -8.02 13.74 -12.29
N LEU A 165 -8.21 14.35 -13.47
CA LEU A 165 -7.49 15.56 -13.87
C LEU A 165 -7.85 16.76 -12.98
N GLU A 166 -9.12 16.90 -12.63
CA GLU A 166 -9.61 17.97 -11.76
C GLU A 166 -8.99 17.88 -10.37
N HIS A 167 -8.86 16.66 -9.84
CA HIS A 167 -8.21 16.41 -8.55
C HIS A 167 -6.70 16.70 -8.60
N LEU A 168 -6.02 16.28 -9.66
CA LEU A 168 -4.60 16.57 -9.87
C LEU A 168 -4.34 18.08 -10.02
N MET A 169 -5.14 18.78 -10.82
CA MET A 169 -5.00 20.23 -11.02
C MET A 169 -5.34 21.03 -9.76
N GLY A 170 -6.31 20.57 -8.96
CA GLY A 170 -6.62 21.12 -7.64
C GLY A 170 -5.41 21.03 -6.71
N TRP A 171 -4.71 19.89 -6.71
CA TRP A 171 -3.46 19.73 -5.97
C TRP A 171 -2.38 20.70 -6.47
N VAL A 172 -2.18 20.84 -7.80
CA VAL A 172 -1.22 21.80 -8.43
C VAL A 172 -1.43 23.23 -7.98
N SER A 173 -2.69 23.63 -7.92
CA SER A 173 -3.06 25.02 -7.64
C SER A 173 -2.97 25.37 -6.15
N GLY A 174 -2.95 24.38 -5.25
CA GLY A 174 -2.92 24.56 -3.79
C GLY A 174 -1.56 24.95 -3.19
N GLY A 175 -0.49 25.05 -4.00
CA GLY A 175 0.84 25.50 -3.53
C GLY A 175 1.68 24.46 -2.79
N GLU A 176 1.13 23.28 -2.48
CA GLU A 176 1.85 22.18 -1.81
C GLU A 176 2.97 21.56 -2.69
N TRP A 177 2.92 21.76 -4.00
CA TRP A 177 3.90 21.25 -4.97
C TRP A 177 5.33 21.75 -4.74
N TYR A 178 5.48 23.01 -4.35
CA TYR A 178 6.79 23.61 -4.11
C TYR A 178 7.51 22.97 -2.91
N SER A 179 6.74 22.50 -1.92
CA SER A 179 7.29 21.86 -0.72
C SER A 179 7.69 20.39 -0.97
N VAL A 180 7.15 19.74 -2.00
CA VAL A 180 7.51 18.37 -2.38
C VAL A 180 8.70 18.35 -3.35
N MET A 181 8.72 19.25 -4.34
CA MET A 181 9.82 19.38 -5.31
C MET A 181 11.15 19.82 -4.67
N GLY A 182 11.10 20.55 -3.55
CA GLY A 182 12.30 20.98 -2.82
C GLY A 182 13.10 19.85 -2.17
N GLU A 183 12.50 18.68 -1.93
CA GLU A 183 13.13 17.55 -1.22
C GLU A 183 13.59 16.42 -2.14
N PHE A 184 13.15 16.36 -3.41
CA PHE A 184 13.51 15.30 -4.36
C PHE A 184 13.86 15.84 -5.76
N PRO A 185 14.94 16.63 -5.91
CA PRO A 185 15.34 17.19 -7.21
C PRO A 185 15.76 16.13 -8.25
N HIS A 186 16.02 14.89 -7.84
CA HIS A 186 16.49 13.81 -8.72
C HIS A 186 15.37 12.98 -9.38
N LEU A 187 14.11 13.08 -8.91
CA LEU A 187 13.01 12.28 -9.48
C LEU A 187 12.38 12.88 -10.74
N PHE A 188 12.71 14.13 -11.09
CA PHE A 188 12.14 14.83 -12.25
C PHE A 188 13.22 15.41 -13.18
N VAL A 189 14.31 14.68 -13.39
CA VAL A 189 15.17 14.95 -14.55
C VAL A 189 14.40 14.49 -15.79
N VAL A 190 13.57 15.39 -16.33
CA VAL A 190 13.21 15.34 -17.74
C VAL A 190 14.52 15.50 -18.50
N ASP A 191 15.01 14.40 -19.08
CA ASP A 191 16.17 14.40 -19.97
C ASP A 191 15.78 15.25 -21.20
N LYS A 192 15.96 16.57 -21.09
CA LYS A 192 15.93 17.49 -22.23
C LYS A 192 17.19 17.22 -23.04
N LYS A 193 17.18 16.17 -23.85
CA LYS A 193 18.06 16.10 -25.01
C LYS A 193 17.44 16.91 -26.14
N VAL A 194 18.08 18.07 -26.35
CA VAL A 194 18.07 18.87 -27.58
C VAL A 194 18.57 18.01 -28.74
#